data_AF-A0A535I6P7-F1
#
_entry.id   AF-A0A535I6P7-F1
#
_cell.length_a   1.000
_cell.length_b   1.000
_cell.length_c   1.000
_cell.angle_alpha   90.00
_cell.angle_beta   90.00
_cell.angle_gamma   90.00
#
_symmetry.space_group_name_H-M   'P 1'
#
loop_
_entity.id
_entity.type
_entity.pdbx_description
1 polymer ?
#
loop_
_entity_poly.entity_id
_entity_poly.type
_entity_poly.pdbx_seq_one_letter_code
_entity_poly.pdbx_strand_id
1 'polypeptide(L)' 'MARTNIVIDDALIRRVMRLYRLPTKRAAVDYALRRLADEGDRRKMLELRGTGWPGDLKKMRRRRIHSL' A
#
# COMPACT_ATOMS: atom_id res chain seq x y z
N MET A 1 15.63 3.84 -17.09
CA MET A 1 15.23 5.06 -16.34
C MET A 1 15.80 6.28 -17.03
N ALA A 2 15.01 7.35 -17.16
CA ALA A 2 15.46 8.63 -17.72
C ALA A 2 15.97 9.58 -16.61
N ARG A 3 16.85 10.52 -16.99
CA ARG A 3 17.33 11.58 -16.08
C ARG A 3 16.47 12.82 -16.28
N THR A 4 15.98 13.40 -15.19
CA THR A 4 15.13 14.59 -15.21
C THR A 4 15.57 15.52 -14.07
N ASN A 5 15.63 16.82 -14.35
CA ASN A 5 15.89 17.84 -13.34
C ASN A 5 14.56 18.47 -12.92
N ILE A 6 14.25 18.40 -11.62
CA ILE A 6 13.05 18.99 -11.02
C ILE A 6 13.42 19.68 -9.72
N VAL A 7 12.74 20.79 -9.42
CA VAL A 7 12.85 21.48 -8.12
C VAL A 7 11.88 20.81 -7.15
N ILE A 8 12.37 20.41 -5.98
CA ILE A 8 11.59 19.74 -4.93
C ILE A 8 11.83 20.46 -3.61
N ASP A 9 10.77 20.59 -2.81
CA ASP A 9 10.89 21.05 -1.43
C ASP A 9 11.81 20.12 -0.61
N ASP A 10 12.89 20.71 -0.10
CA ASP A 10 13.95 20.00 0.59
C ASP A 10 13.53 19.51 1.99
N ALA A 11 12.62 20.24 2.66
CA ALA A 11 12.04 19.81 3.93
C ALA A 11 11.08 18.64 3.73
N LEU A 12 10.26 18.68 2.67
CA LEU A 12 9.35 17.58 2.32
C LEU A 12 10.10 16.29 2.03
N ILE A 13 11.11 16.34 1.16
CA ILE A 13 11.84 15.13 0.78
C ILE A 13 12.64 14.56 1.95
N ARG A 14 13.21 15.41 2.82
CA ARG A 14 13.85 14.97 4.07
C ARG A 14 12.85 14.30 5.02
N ARG A 15 11.63 14.83 5.14
CA ARG A 15 10.58 14.23 5.98
C ARG A 15 10.22 12.83 5.48
N VAL A 16 10.01 12.67 4.16
CA VAL A 16 9.71 11.37 3.53
C VAL A 16 10.87 10.40 3.74
N MET A 17 12.11 10.83 3.50
CA MET A 17 13.30 9.99 3.71
C MET A 17 13.43 9.50 5.15
N ARG A 18 13.20 10.36 6.15
CA ARG A 18 13.22 9.95 7.56
C ARG A 18 12.09 8.98 7.91
N LEU A 19 10.88 9.28 7.45
CA LEU A 19 9.69 8.48 7.76
C LEU A 19 9.81 7.05 7.22
N TYR A 20 10.38 6.89 6.02
CA TYR A 20 10.50 5.59 5.34
C TYR A 20 11.93 5.04 5.31
N ARG A 21 12.87 5.66 6.05
CA ARG A 21 14.28 5.27 6.16
C ARG A 21 14.97 5.10 4.79
N LEU A 22 14.75 6.05 3.89
CA LEU A 22 15.27 6.00 2.52
C LEU A 22 16.63 6.71 2.42
N PRO A 23 17.62 6.10 1.74
CA PRO A 23 19.00 6.59 1.75
C PRO A 23 19.22 7.81 0.84
N THR A 24 18.36 8.03 -0.16
CA THR A 24 18.54 9.10 -1.15
C THR A 24 17.23 9.78 -1.52
N LYS A 25 17.33 11.03 -2.00
CA LYS A 25 16.20 11.78 -2.59
C LYS A 25 15.56 11.00 -3.75
N ARG A 26 16.36 10.36 -4.58
CA ARG A 26 15.87 9.52 -5.69
C ARG A 26 15.05 8.32 -5.19
N ALA A 27 15.51 7.64 -4.14
CA ALA A 27 14.75 6.56 -3.52
C ALA A 27 13.41 7.05 -2.92
N ALA A 28 13.40 8.25 -2.34
CA ALA A 28 12.17 8.89 -1.85
C ALA A 28 11.16 9.18 -2.96
N VAL A 29 11.64 9.71 -4.10
CA VAL A 29 10.78 9.97 -5.26
C VAL A 29 10.24 8.67 -5.87
N ASP A 30 11.10 7.67 -6.08
CA ASP A 30 10.68 6.36 -6.61
C ASP A 30 9.64 5.69 -5.70
N TYR A 31 9.90 5.68 -4.38
CA TYR A 31 8.98 5.16 -3.39
C TYR A 31 7.61 5.85 -3.43
N ALA A 32 7.60 7.19 -3.48
CA ALA A 32 6.35 7.96 -3.51
C ALA A 32 5.54 7.68 -4.79
N LEU A 33 6.20 7.62 -5.95
CA LEU A 33 5.54 7.32 -7.23
C LEU A 33 4.93 5.93 -7.26
N ARG A 34 5.67 4.91 -6.79
CA ARG A 34 5.15 3.54 -6.69
C ARG A 34 3.96 3.45 -5.76
N ARG A 35 4.07 4.05 -4.57
CA ARG A 35 2.99 4.06 -3.58
C ARG A 35 1.71 4.71 -4.13
N LEU A 36 1.85 5.79 -4.90
CA LEU A 36 0.71 6.45 -5.54
C LEU A 36 0.11 5.60 -6.68
N ALA A 37 0.95 4.93 -7.46
CA ALA A 37 0.48 4.01 -8.50
C ALA A 37 -0.27 2.80 -7.90
N ASP A 38 0.26 2.24 -6.81
CA ASP A 38 -0.34 1.10 -6.09
C ASP A 38 -1.66 1.47 -5.40
N GLU A 39 -1.86 2.73 -5.01
CA GLU A 39 -3.16 3.22 -4.50
C GLU A 39 -4.30 3.07 -5.53
N GLY A 40 -3.99 3.09 -6.83
CA GLY A 40 -4.95 2.78 -7.88
C GLY A 40 -5.48 1.34 -7.80
N ASP A 41 -4.65 0.41 -7.34
CA ASP A 41 -5.02 -1.00 -7.20
C ASP A 41 -5.92 -1.23 -5.98
N ARG A 42 -5.73 -0.44 -4.92
CA ARG A 42 -6.64 -0.48 -3.76
C ARG A 42 -8.07 -0.07 -4.13
N ARG A 43 -8.26 0.87 -5.06
CA ARG A 43 -9.60 1.22 -5.56
C ARG A 43 -10.23 0.05 -6.30
N LYS A 44 -9.50 -0.61 -7.21
CA LYS A 44 -9.96 -1.85 -7.87
C LYS A 44 -10.28 -2.95 -6.87
N MET A 45 -9.48 -3.09 -5.82
CA MET A 45 -9.73 -4.09 -4.77
C MET A 45 -10.97 -3.76 -3.93
N LEU A 46 -11.31 -2.47 -3.78
CA LEU A 46 -12.58 -2.04 -3.18
C LEU A 46 -13.78 -2.27 -4.12
N GLU A 47 -13.60 -2.25 -5.44
CA GLU A 47 -14.66 -2.62 -6.41
C GLU A 47 -15.02 -4.11 -6.33
N LEU A 48 -14.10 -4.96 -5.90
CA LEU A 48 -14.39 -6.38 -5.60
C LEU A 48 -15.28 -6.56 -4.35
N ARG A 49 -15.59 -5.49 -3.60
CA ARG A 49 -16.50 -5.57 -2.45
C ARG A 49 -17.90 -5.96 -2.92
N GLY A 50 -18.36 -7.14 -2.52
CA GLY A 50 -19.66 -7.67 -2.92
C GLY A 50 -19.59 -8.71 -4.03
N THR A 51 -18.41 -8.97 -4.61
CA THR A 51 -18.19 -10.22 -5.36
C THR A 51 -18.25 -11.35 -4.35
N GLY A 52 -19.36 -12.08 -4.34
CA GLY A 52 -19.69 -13.06 -3.31
C GLY A 52 -18.53 -13.97 -2.95
N TRP A 53 -18.37 -14.24 -1.66
CA TRP A 53 -17.37 -15.19 -1.18
C TRP A 53 -18.00 -16.58 -1.09
N PRO A 54 -17.47 -17.61 -1.78
CA PRO A 54 -18.09 -18.94 -1.89
C PRO A 54 -18.00 -19.77 -0.59
N GLY A 55 -17.39 -19.23 0.46
CA GLY A 55 -17.21 -19.94 1.73
C GLY A 55 -18.47 -19.97 2.60
N ASP A 56 -18.68 -21.09 3.29
CA ASP A 56 -19.72 -21.20 4.32
C ASP A 56 -19.18 -20.68 5.67
N LEU A 57 -19.63 -19.47 6.04
CA LEU A 57 -19.33 -18.82 7.31
C LEU A 57 -19.74 -19.66 8.54
N LYS A 58 -20.86 -20.42 8.45
CA LYS A 58 -21.32 -21.26 9.55
C LYS A 58 -20.37 -22.43 9.76
N LYS A 59 -19.90 -23.08 8.68
CA LYS A 59 -18.94 -24.19 8.75
C LYS A 59 -17.59 -23.77 9.34
N MET A 60 -17.09 -22.60 8.98
CA MET A 60 -15.82 -22.08 9.50
C MET A 60 -15.88 -21.69 10.99
N ARG A 61 -17.02 -21.16 11.45
CA ARG A 61 -17.19 -20.77 12.86
C ARG A 61 -17.33 -21.96 13.82
N ARG A 62 -17.81 -23.11 13.35
CA ARG A 62 -17.95 -24.33 14.19
C ARG A 62 -16.61 -24.85 14.74
N ARG A 63 -15.49 -24.58 14.08
CA ARG A 63 -14.16 -25.02 14.55
C ARG A 63 -13.57 -24.18 15.69
N ARG A 64 -14.19 -23.05 16.05
CA ARG A 64 -13.66 -22.13 17.07
C ARG A 64 -14.20 -22.40 18.49
N ILE A 65 -15.17 -23.30 18.64
CA ILE A 65 -15.73 -23.68 19.95
C ILE A 65 -15.45 -25.17 20.18
N HIS A 66 -14.22 -25.48 20.53
CA HIS A 66 -13.89 -26.73 21.20
C HIS A 66 -12.95 -26.41 22.36
N SER A 67 -13.58 -26.01 23.45
CA SER A 67 -12.99 -25.92 24.77
C SER A 67 -14.16 -26.06 25.74
N LEU A 68 -14.41 -27.30 26.16
CA LEU A 68 -14.75 -27.74 27.51
C LEU A 68 -14.71 -29.27 27.51
#